data_AF-A0A9D3TD54-F1
#
_entry.id   AF-A0A9D3TD54-F1
#
_cell.length_a   1.000
_cell.length_b   1.000
_cell.length_c   1.000
_cell.angle_alpha   90.00
_cell.angle_beta   90.00
_cell.angle_gamma   90.00
#
_symmetry.space_group_name_H-M   'P 1'
#
loop_
_entity.id
_entity.type
_entity.pdbx_description
1 polymer ?
#
loop_
_entity_poly.entity_id
_entity_poly.type
_entity_poly.pdbx_seq_one_letter_code
_entity_poly.pdbx_strand_id
1 'polypeptide(L)'
;MDEQGRAKLQNATREKLKKFSHVRGKDVRTGEFWDIVVVTAADEDQKDAYERQISEKLRKKELPLGTTYHVFADPPGPKIGNGGSTLHALQRLKEKYGQRLCGFKIILIHAGGYSQRLPNASALGKIFTALPLGDPVYQMLELKLAMYIDFPVHMKPGVLVTCADDIELYSIKDTESITFDRMGFTALGHPSPISIGTTHGVFVLEPVAESKVCDMEYRHWALGPPQNTQKIL
;
A
#
# COMPACT_ATOMS: atom_id res chain seq x y z
N MET A 1 -20.38 7.47 9.67
CA MET A 1 -19.53 6.99 10.78
C MET A 1 -19.95 7.71 12.05
N ASP A 2 -20.33 6.95 13.07
CA ASP A 2 -20.70 7.47 14.39
C ASP A 2 -19.47 7.93 15.20
N GLU A 3 -19.70 8.58 16.34
CA GLU A 3 -18.64 9.12 17.19
C GLU A 3 -17.73 8.02 17.75
N GLN A 4 -18.32 6.87 18.09
CA GLN A 4 -17.59 5.71 18.60
C GLN A 4 -16.67 5.09 17.53
N GLY A 5 -17.14 4.96 16.29
CA GLY A 5 -16.34 4.50 15.15
C GLY A 5 -15.18 5.44 14.84
N ARG A 6 -15.39 6.76 14.95
CA ARG A 6 -14.31 7.75 14.77
C ARG A 6 -13.24 7.62 15.85
N ALA A 7 -13.63 7.48 17.11
CA ALA A 7 -12.68 7.31 18.22
C ALA A 7 -11.85 6.02 18.06
N LYS A 8 -12.50 4.91 17.67
CA LYS A 8 -11.83 3.65 17.36
C LYS A 8 -10.82 3.80 16.24
N LEU A 9 -11.21 4.44 15.14
CA LEU A 9 -10.33 4.69 14.00
C LEU A 9 -9.11 5.53 14.41
N GLN A 10 -9.32 6.61 15.17
CA GLN A 10 -8.24 7.46 15.66
C GLN A 10 -7.26 6.69 16.55
N ASN A 11 -7.76 5.85 17.45
CA ASN A 11 -6.92 5.01 18.31
C ASN A 11 -6.12 4.00 17.47
N ALA A 12 -6.78 3.30 16.54
CA ALA A 12 -6.11 2.36 15.65
C ALA A 12 -5.00 3.03 14.80
N THR A 13 -5.26 4.24 14.29
CA THR A 13 -4.27 5.04 13.56
C THR A 13 -3.08 5.41 14.45
N ARG A 14 -3.32 5.85 15.70
CA ARG A 14 -2.25 6.17 16.66
C ARG A 14 -1.39 4.95 16.97
N GLU A 15 -2.00 3.78 17.16
CA GLU A 15 -1.25 2.55 17.44
C GLU A 15 -0.38 2.13 16.25
N LYS A 16 -0.89 2.24 15.02
CA LYS A 16 -0.09 1.99 13.79
C LYS A 16 1.11 2.94 13.70
N LEU A 17 0.92 4.22 13.97
CA LEU A 17 2.01 5.21 13.99
C LEU A 17 3.05 4.90 15.08
N LYS A 18 2.61 4.48 16.28
CA LYS A 18 3.52 4.03 17.35
C LYS A 18 4.32 2.79 16.95
N LYS A 19 3.67 1.77 16.39
CA LYS A 19 4.33 0.57 15.86
C LYS A 19 5.39 0.95 14.83
N PHE A 20 5.05 1.80 13.88
CA PHE A 20 5.98 2.27 12.85
C PHE A 20 7.16 3.03 13.47
N SER A 21 6.88 3.98 14.36
CA SER A 21 7.93 4.70 15.09
C SER A 21 8.87 3.78 15.87
N HIS A 22 8.38 2.63 16.36
CA HIS A 22 9.20 1.67 17.07
C HIS A 22 10.16 0.89 16.17
N VAL A 23 9.84 0.69 14.87
CA VAL A 23 10.67 -0.07 13.93
C VAL A 23 11.59 0.81 13.08
N ARG A 24 11.40 2.14 13.06
CA ARG A 24 12.31 3.09 12.37
C ARG A 24 13.75 2.92 12.86
N GLY A 25 14.70 2.82 11.93
CA GLY A 25 16.12 2.70 12.24
C GLY A 25 16.56 1.37 12.85
N LYS A 26 15.68 0.37 12.92
CA LYS A 26 15.97 -0.97 13.42
C LYS A 26 15.91 -1.98 12.29
N ASP A 27 16.71 -3.03 12.39
CA ASP A 27 16.61 -4.19 11.51
C ASP A 27 15.35 -4.99 11.84
N VAL A 28 14.39 -4.97 10.92
CA VAL A 28 13.17 -5.77 11.01
C VAL A 28 13.37 -7.13 10.35
N ARG A 29 12.74 -8.17 10.89
CA ARG A 29 12.80 -9.53 10.33
C ARG A 29 11.65 -9.77 9.34
N THR A 30 11.83 -10.75 8.47
CA THR A 30 10.74 -11.24 7.61
C THR A 30 9.52 -11.60 8.46
N GLY A 31 8.36 -11.04 8.09
CA GLY A 31 7.09 -11.22 8.80
C GLY A 31 6.78 -10.15 9.84
N GLU A 32 7.76 -9.36 10.31
CA GLU A 32 7.53 -8.22 11.21
C GLU A 32 7.18 -6.94 10.46
N PHE A 33 7.67 -6.82 9.22
CA PHE A 33 7.42 -5.71 8.31
C PHE A 33 7.45 -6.21 6.85
N TRP A 34 7.36 -5.30 5.89
CA TRP A 34 7.51 -5.59 4.48
C TRP A 34 8.92 -6.12 4.16
N ASP A 35 9.01 -7.19 3.37
CA ASP A 35 10.30 -7.69 2.88
C ASP A 35 10.87 -6.74 1.82
N ILE A 36 9.98 -6.21 0.97
CA ILE A 36 10.32 -5.29 -0.13
C ILE A 36 9.31 -4.14 -0.16
N VAL A 37 9.84 -2.92 -0.25
CA VAL A 37 9.08 -1.70 -0.55
C VAL A 37 9.46 -1.27 -1.97
N VAL A 38 8.46 -1.11 -2.84
CA VAL A 38 8.65 -0.63 -4.20
C VAL A 38 7.93 0.71 -4.36
N VAL A 39 8.62 1.68 -4.94
CA VAL A 39 8.06 2.96 -5.36
C VAL A 39 8.17 3.06 -6.88
N THR A 40 7.09 3.35 -7.58
CA THR A 40 7.18 3.61 -9.03
C THR A 40 7.49 5.08 -9.30
N ALA A 41 8.24 5.36 -10.36
CA ALA A 41 8.59 6.68 -10.84
C ALA A 41 8.19 6.84 -12.32
N ALA A 42 7.93 8.06 -12.76
CA ALA A 42 7.48 8.37 -14.11
C ALA A 42 8.60 8.24 -15.17
N ASP A 43 9.85 8.41 -14.75
CA ASP A 43 11.05 8.38 -15.59
C ASP A 43 12.30 8.16 -14.71
N GLU A 44 13.46 8.04 -15.36
CA GLU A 44 14.74 7.80 -14.69
C GLU A 44 15.19 8.99 -13.82
N ASP A 45 14.91 10.24 -14.22
CA ASP A 45 15.25 11.42 -13.42
C ASP A 45 14.47 11.43 -12.09
N GLN A 46 13.17 11.12 -12.15
CA GLN A 46 12.35 11.00 -10.96
C GLN A 46 12.78 9.81 -10.10
N LYS A 47 13.18 8.69 -10.72
CA LYS A 47 13.72 7.54 -10.00
C LYS A 47 14.97 7.92 -9.21
N ASP A 48 15.94 8.57 -9.84
CA ASP A 48 17.19 9.01 -9.20
C ASP A 48 16.92 9.93 -8.00
N ALA A 49 15.97 10.87 -8.16
CA ALA A 49 15.55 11.74 -7.07
C ALA A 49 14.93 10.97 -5.90
N TYR A 50 14.07 9.98 -6.18
CA TYR A 50 13.42 9.15 -5.17
C TYR A 50 14.42 8.23 -4.46
N GLU A 51 15.38 7.64 -5.19
CA GLU A 51 16.44 6.82 -4.60
C GLU A 51 17.31 7.62 -3.64
N ARG A 52 17.65 8.88 -3.99
CA ARG A 52 18.38 9.80 -3.11
C ARG A 52 17.59 10.12 -1.84
N GLN A 53 16.28 10.39 -1.97
CA GLN A 53 15.44 10.66 -0.80
C GLN A 53 15.33 9.44 0.13
N ILE A 54 15.11 8.24 -0.41
CA ILE A 54 15.07 7.00 0.38
C ILE A 54 16.42 6.76 1.07
N SER A 55 17.53 6.94 0.35
CA SER A 55 18.88 6.75 0.90
C SER A 55 19.16 7.69 2.07
N GLU A 56 18.79 8.97 1.93
CA GLU A 56 18.92 9.95 3.01
C GLU A 56 18.05 9.60 4.23
N LYS A 57 16.83 9.10 4.01
CA LYS A 57 15.96 8.64 5.10
C LYS A 57 16.53 7.44 5.84
N LEU A 58 17.08 6.47 5.12
CA LEU A 58 17.75 5.32 5.73
C LEU A 58 18.96 5.77 6.56
N ARG A 59 19.78 6.71 6.03
CA ARG A 59 20.92 7.30 6.75
C ARG A 59 20.50 8.02 8.04
N LYS A 60 19.36 8.72 8.00
CA LYS A 60 18.76 9.40 9.15
C LYS A 60 17.97 8.49 10.08
N LYS A 61 17.91 7.18 9.79
CA LYS A 61 17.13 6.18 10.56
C LYS A 61 15.62 6.50 10.58
N GLU A 62 15.11 7.16 9.55
CA GLU A 62 13.71 7.53 9.41
C GLU A 62 12.85 6.38 8.84
N LEU A 63 13.48 5.36 8.26
CA LEU A 63 12.83 4.16 7.73
C LEU A 63 13.35 2.89 8.44
N PRO A 64 12.56 1.80 8.48
CA PRO A 64 13.04 0.50 8.95
C PRO A 64 14.21 -0.02 8.11
N LEU A 65 15.19 -0.62 8.79
CA LEU A 65 16.33 -1.33 8.18
C LEU A 65 15.97 -2.81 8.02
N GLY A 66 16.76 -3.58 7.27
CA GLY A 66 16.46 -5.00 6.98
C GLY A 66 15.45 -5.22 5.84
N THR A 67 14.70 -4.19 5.45
CA THR A 67 13.83 -4.17 4.26
C THR A 67 14.57 -3.67 3.03
N THR A 68 14.27 -4.25 1.87
CA THR A 68 14.81 -3.74 0.60
C THR A 68 13.88 -2.71 -0.02
N TYR A 69 14.42 -1.54 -0.38
CA TYR A 69 13.68 -0.49 -1.07
C TYR A 69 14.12 -0.44 -2.53
N HIS A 70 13.18 -0.50 -3.48
CA HIS A 70 13.45 -0.26 -4.90
C HIS A 70 12.63 0.91 -5.42
N VAL A 71 13.21 1.64 -6.36
CA VAL A 71 12.47 2.57 -7.20
C VAL A 71 12.56 2.08 -8.64
N PHE A 72 11.42 1.96 -9.30
CA PHE A 72 11.36 1.57 -10.72
C PHE A 72 10.74 2.70 -11.54
N ALA A 73 11.51 3.20 -12.50
CA ALA A 73 11.03 4.12 -13.51
C ALA A 73 10.12 3.39 -14.52
N ASP A 74 9.10 4.07 -14.99
CA ASP A 74 8.38 3.65 -16.19
C ASP A 74 9.35 3.68 -17.39
N PRO A 75 9.21 2.75 -18.35
CA PRO A 75 10.03 2.72 -19.55
C PRO A 75 9.82 3.99 -20.39
N PRO A 76 10.85 4.41 -21.16
CA PRO A 76 10.74 5.60 -22.00
C PRO A 76 9.64 5.43 -23.04
N GLY A 77 8.90 6.52 -23.29
CA GLY A 77 7.84 6.57 -24.29
C GLY A 77 6.51 7.02 -23.70
N PRO A 78 5.38 6.60 -24.31
CA PRO A 78 4.05 6.96 -23.82
C PRO A 78 3.80 6.44 -22.40
N LYS A 79 2.97 7.17 -21.65
CA LYS A 79 2.58 6.74 -20.30
C LYS A 79 1.86 5.41 -20.34
N ILE A 80 2.37 4.45 -19.58
CA ILE A 80 1.80 3.10 -19.47
C ILE A 80 0.69 2.99 -18.41
N GLY A 81 0.55 4.03 -17.57
CA GLY A 81 -0.44 4.09 -16.48
C GLY A 81 -0.15 3.10 -15.34
N ASN A 82 -0.87 3.24 -14.22
CA ASN A 82 -0.59 2.47 -13.00
C ASN A 82 -0.60 0.95 -13.20
N GLY A 83 -1.52 0.43 -14.03
CA GLY A 83 -1.56 -1.00 -14.37
C GLY A 83 -0.29 -1.44 -15.12
N GLY A 84 0.15 -0.65 -16.10
CA GLY A 84 1.41 -0.88 -16.80
C GLY A 84 2.61 -0.80 -15.85
N SER A 85 2.69 0.22 -15.00
CA SER A 85 3.76 0.40 -14.01
C SER A 85 3.81 -0.76 -13.02
N THR A 86 2.65 -1.30 -12.62
CA THR A 86 2.55 -2.49 -11.76
C THR A 86 3.21 -3.68 -12.45
N LEU A 87 2.79 -3.99 -13.69
CA LEU A 87 3.32 -5.12 -14.45
C LEU A 87 4.82 -4.96 -14.71
N HIS A 88 5.26 -3.75 -15.03
CA HIS A 88 6.67 -3.44 -15.23
C HIS A 88 7.48 -3.68 -13.94
N ALA A 89 7.06 -3.11 -12.81
CA ALA A 89 7.72 -3.32 -11.53
C ALA A 89 7.77 -4.81 -11.12
N LEU A 90 6.69 -5.55 -11.33
CA LEU A 90 6.65 -7.01 -11.07
C LEU A 90 7.62 -7.77 -11.97
N GLN A 91 7.72 -7.40 -13.25
CA GLN A 91 8.71 -7.97 -14.17
C GLN A 91 10.14 -7.72 -13.66
N ARG A 92 10.46 -6.48 -13.28
CA ARG A 92 11.79 -6.11 -12.74
C ARG A 92 12.13 -6.87 -11.45
N LEU A 93 11.16 -7.04 -10.57
CA LEU A 93 11.30 -7.86 -9.37
C LEU A 93 11.54 -9.34 -9.72
N LYS A 94 10.81 -9.89 -10.69
CA LYS A 94 10.99 -11.28 -11.15
C LYS A 94 12.37 -11.50 -11.74
N GLU A 95 12.88 -10.55 -12.54
CA GLU A 95 14.23 -10.59 -13.08
C GLU A 95 15.30 -10.57 -11.98
N LYS A 96 15.08 -9.78 -10.92
CA LYS A 96 16.03 -9.62 -9.80
C LYS A 96 16.02 -10.78 -8.81
N TYR A 97 14.85 -11.35 -8.52
CA TYR A 97 14.67 -12.32 -7.42
C TYR A 97 14.31 -13.74 -7.89
N GLY A 98 13.92 -13.91 -9.15
CA GLY A 98 13.50 -15.20 -9.70
C GLY A 98 12.39 -15.86 -8.87
N GLN A 99 12.56 -17.14 -8.58
CA GLN A 99 11.59 -17.93 -7.82
C GLN A 99 11.44 -17.49 -6.36
N ARG A 100 12.44 -16.79 -5.79
CA ARG A 100 12.36 -16.30 -4.41
C ARG A 100 11.27 -15.24 -4.24
N LEU A 101 10.86 -14.57 -5.33
CA LEU A 101 9.82 -13.56 -5.30
C LEU A 101 8.51 -14.08 -4.68
N CYS A 102 8.18 -15.34 -4.92
CA CYS A 102 6.97 -15.99 -4.38
C CYS A 102 6.96 -16.12 -2.85
N GLY A 103 8.10 -15.90 -2.18
CA GLY A 103 8.22 -15.93 -0.72
C GLY A 103 8.13 -14.56 -0.04
N PHE A 104 8.09 -13.45 -0.81
CA PHE A 104 8.13 -12.10 -0.24
C PHE A 104 6.75 -11.48 -0.06
N LYS A 105 6.62 -10.65 0.99
CA LYS A 105 5.53 -9.69 1.19
C LYS A 105 5.99 -8.32 0.74
N ILE A 106 5.33 -7.79 -0.28
CA ILE A 106 5.77 -6.59 -1.00
C ILE A 106 4.68 -5.53 -0.91
N ILE A 107 5.07 -4.29 -0.62
CA ILE A 107 4.23 -3.12 -0.84
C ILE A 107 4.73 -2.37 -2.06
N LEU A 108 3.85 -2.15 -3.04
CA LEU A 108 4.11 -1.41 -4.26
C LEU A 108 3.30 -0.13 -4.25
N ILE A 109 4.00 1.00 -4.23
CA ILE A 109 3.42 2.33 -4.12
C ILE A 109 3.58 3.06 -5.46
N HIS A 110 2.45 3.35 -6.10
CA HIS A 110 2.42 4.18 -7.30
C HIS A 110 2.68 5.64 -6.97
N ALA A 111 3.90 6.09 -7.26
CA ALA A 111 4.29 7.50 -7.11
C ALA A 111 4.60 8.19 -8.45
N GLY A 112 4.64 7.41 -9.54
CA GLY A 112 4.87 7.92 -10.89
C GLY A 112 3.71 8.81 -11.37
N GLY A 113 4.00 10.10 -11.55
CA GLY A 113 3.04 11.06 -12.10
C GLY A 113 3.46 12.51 -11.91
N TYR A 114 2.90 13.41 -12.71
CA TYR A 114 3.26 14.84 -12.72
C TYR A 114 2.56 15.68 -11.64
N SER A 115 1.94 15.05 -10.63
CA SER A 115 1.22 15.75 -9.56
C SER A 115 0.34 16.92 -10.03
N GLN A 116 -0.36 16.77 -11.15
CA GLN A 116 -1.07 17.89 -11.81
C GLN A 116 -2.13 18.56 -10.94
N ARG A 117 -2.65 17.86 -9.93
CA ARG A 117 -3.63 18.37 -8.96
C ARG A 117 -3.02 18.93 -7.67
N LEU A 118 -1.73 18.68 -7.44
CA LEU A 118 -0.96 19.13 -6.27
C LEU A 118 0.41 19.67 -6.75
N PRO A 119 0.47 20.89 -7.29
CA PRO A 119 1.69 21.43 -7.90
C PRO A 119 2.85 21.55 -6.90
N ASN A 120 2.56 21.83 -5.64
CA ASN A 120 3.54 21.86 -4.55
C ASN A 120 4.23 20.50 -4.31
N ALA A 121 3.58 19.40 -4.67
CA ALA A 121 4.11 18.04 -4.61
C ALA A 121 4.82 17.61 -5.91
N SER A 122 4.94 18.49 -6.91
CA SER A 122 5.58 18.15 -8.19
C SER A 122 7.10 18.10 -8.09
N ALA A 123 7.71 18.93 -7.24
CA ALA A 123 9.17 19.04 -7.16
C ALA A 123 9.83 17.81 -6.49
N LEU A 124 9.23 17.31 -5.41
CA LEU A 124 9.75 16.15 -4.67
C LEU A 124 8.98 14.86 -4.96
N GLY A 125 7.84 14.94 -5.65
CA GLY A 125 6.91 13.82 -5.79
C GLY A 125 5.91 13.73 -4.64
N LYS A 126 4.70 13.24 -4.92
CA LYS A 126 3.64 13.10 -3.90
C LYS A 126 4.07 12.24 -2.72
N ILE A 127 4.80 11.16 -3.00
CA ILE A 127 5.27 10.22 -1.99
C ILE A 127 6.27 10.84 -0.99
N PHE A 128 6.90 11.96 -1.34
CA PHE A 128 7.79 12.71 -0.43
C PHE A 128 7.20 14.04 0.02
N THR A 129 5.88 14.21 -0.08
CA THR A 129 5.23 15.41 0.47
C THR A 129 5.25 15.35 1.99
N ALA A 130 5.74 16.41 2.63
CA ALA A 130 5.78 16.53 4.09
C ALA A 130 4.36 16.72 4.66
N LEU A 131 4.11 16.09 5.81
CA LEU A 131 2.84 16.13 6.52
C LEU A 131 3.02 16.83 7.87
N PRO A 132 2.01 17.53 8.41
CA PRO A 132 2.09 18.13 9.74
C PRO A 132 1.93 17.08 10.85
N LEU A 133 2.74 16.01 10.82
CA LEU A 133 2.68 14.86 11.71
C LEU A 133 4.09 14.26 11.92
N GLY A 134 4.37 13.79 13.14
CA GLY A 134 5.59 13.05 13.47
C GLY A 134 6.77 13.94 13.87
N ASP A 135 7.74 13.34 14.54
CA ASP A 135 9.02 13.97 14.90
C ASP A 135 10.18 12.96 14.68
N PRO A 136 11.11 13.21 13.73
CA PRO A 136 11.04 14.26 12.72
C PRO A 136 9.81 14.10 11.82
N VAL A 137 9.41 15.20 11.18
CA VAL A 137 8.21 15.30 10.32
C VAL A 137 8.14 14.15 9.31
N TYR A 138 6.99 13.48 9.26
CA TYR A 138 6.72 12.40 8.31
C TYR A 138 6.48 12.97 6.91
N GLN A 139 6.93 12.22 5.91
CA GLN A 139 6.46 12.37 4.54
C GLN A 139 5.43 11.27 4.22
N MET A 140 4.77 11.38 3.07
CA MET A 140 3.79 10.39 2.64
C MET A 140 4.33 8.96 2.64
N LEU A 141 5.61 8.74 2.31
CA LEU A 141 6.25 7.42 2.36
C LEU A 141 6.13 6.78 3.75
N GLU A 142 6.56 7.47 4.80
CA GLU A 142 6.44 6.98 6.18
C GLU A 142 4.98 6.76 6.57
N LEU A 143 4.10 7.67 6.17
CA LEU A 143 2.68 7.52 6.49
C LEU A 143 2.10 6.26 5.83
N LYS A 144 2.37 6.01 4.54
CA LYS A 144 1.89 4.81 3.84
C LYS A 144 2.42 3.54 4.51
N LEU A 145 3.71 3.50 4.81
CA LEU A 145 4.32 2.36 5.51
C LEU A 145 3.72 2.15 6.90
N ALA A 146 3.41 3.22 7.63
CA ALA A 146 2.75 3.15 8.93
C ALA A 146 1.30 2.66 8.82
N MET A 147 0.52 3.16 7.87
CA MET A 147 -0.88 2.77 7.71
C MET A 147 -1.03 1.29 7.33
N TYR A 148 -0.09 0.75 6.57
CA TYR A 148 -0.09 -0.65 6.15
C TYR A 148 0.78 -1.56 7.03
N ILE A 149 1.20 -1.12 8.22
CA ILE A 149 2.12 -1.89 9.07
C ILE A 149 1.55 -3.23 9.57
N ASP A 150 0.22 -3.35 9.69
CA ASP A 150 -0.41 -4.58 10.17
C ASP A 150 -0.49 -5.66 9.07
N PHE A 151 -0.44 -5.27 7.79
CA PHE A 151 -0.69 -6.18 6.66
C PHE A 151 0.29 -7.35 6.58
N PRO A 152 1.63 -7.16 6.72
CA PRO A 152 2.58 -8.25 6.66
C PRO A 152 2.28 -9.39 7.64
N VAL A 153 1.68 -9.13 8.81
CA VAL A 153 1.32 -10.19 9.77
C VAL A 153 0.06 -10.95 9.34
N HIS A 154 -0.85 -10.27 8.63
CA HIS A 154 -2.15 -10.82 8.24
C HIS A 154 -2.18 -11.42 6.83
N MET A 155 -1.11 -11.29 6.02
CA MET A 155 -1.09 -11.78 4.64
C MET A 155 -0.07 -12.91 4.40
N LYS A 156 -0.37 -13.80 3.45
CA LYS A 156 0.62 -14.67 2.81
C LYS A 156 1.58 -13.85 1.93
N PRO A 157 2.73 -14.40 1.53
CA PRO A 157 3.56 -13.81 0.47
C PRO A 157 2.73 -13.36 -0.73
N GLY A 158 3.00 -12.16 -1.23
CA GLY A 158 2.17 -11.46 -2.19
C GLY A 158 2.49 -9.97 -2.26
N VAL A 159 1.69 -9.25 -3.05
CA VAL A 159 1.92 -7.82 -3.33
C VAL A 159 0.68 -7.01 -2.96
N LEU A 160 0.85 -6.05 -2.07
CA LEU A 160 -0.10 -4.96 -1.83
C LEU A 160 0.22 -3.82 -2.79
N VAL A 161 -0.76 -3.38 -3.58
CA VAL A 161 -0.63 -2.25 -4.49
C VAL A 161 -1.42 -1.06 -3.94
N THR A 162 -0.80 0.11 -3.88
CA THR A 162 -1.42 1.35 -3.38
C THR A 162 -0.95 2.57 -4.18
N CYS A 163 -1.69 3.67 -4.14
CA CYS A 163 -1.24 4.98 -4.61
C CYS A 163 -0.40 5.73 -3.55
N ALA A 164 0.29 6.78 -3.98
CA ALA A 164 1.11 7.64 -3.12
C ALA A 164 0.36 8.82 -2.49
N ASP A 165 -0.85 9.15 -2.94
CA ASP A 165 -1.55 10.40 -2.60
C ASP A 165 -2.83 10.26 -1.79
N ASP A 166 -3.25 9.02 -1.50
CA ASP A 166 -4.38 8.76 -0.61
C ASP A 166 -3.90 8.18 0.73
N ILE A 167 -4.71 8.43 1.77
CA ILE A 167 -4.48 7.95 3.14
C ILE A 167 -5.63 7.03 3.52
N GLU A 168 -5.34 5.73 3.64
CA GLU A 168 -6.34 4.74 4.02
C GLU A 168 -6.27 4.49 5.52
N LEU A 169 -7.34 4.87 6.22
CA LEU A 169 -7.49 4.64 7.65
C LEU A 169 -8.43 3.46 7.86
N TYR A 170 -8.03 2.53 8.71
CA TYR A 170 -8.87 1.40 9.12
C TYR A 170 -8.58 1.00 10.57
N SER A 171 -9.58 0.38 11.20
CA SER A 171 -9.47 -0.25 12.50
C SER A 171 -9.77 -1.73 12.36
N ILE A 172 -8.88 -2.59 12.87
CA ILE A 172 -9.15 -4.02 13.01
C ILE A 172 -9.77 -4.20 14.40
N LYS A 173 -10.98 -4.75 14.52
CA LYS A 173 -11.59 -5.00 15.84
C LYS A 173 -10.86 -6.17 16.51
N ASP A 174 -10.70 -6.13 17.83
CA ASP A 174 -10.03 -7.20 18.60
C ASP A 174 -10.72 -8.57 18.43
N THR A 175 -12.00 -8.58 18.06
CA THR A 175 -12.81 -9.77 17.79
C THR A 175 -12.74 -10.27 16.34
N GLU A 176 -12.07 -9.54 15.45
CA GLU A 176 -12.01 -9.84 14.01
C GLU A 176 -10.61 -10.32 13.62
N SER A 177 -10.52 -11.59 13.21
CA SER A 177 -9.32 -12.10 12.57
C SER A 177 -9.34 -11.71 11.08
N ILE A 178 -8.69 -10.60 10.74
CA ILE A 178 -8.40 -10.30 9.33
C ILE A 178 -7.25 -11.18 8.86
N THR A 179 -7.44 -11.90 7.76
CA THR A 179 -6.38 -12.70 7.15
C THR A 179 -6.53 -12.72 5.63
N PHE A 180 -5.47 -12.33 4.93
CA PHE A 180 -5.34 -12.37 3.48
C PHE A 180 -4.64 -13.67 3.06
N ASP A 181 -5.36 -14.79 3.17
CA ASP A 181 -4.83 -16.13 2.94
C ASP A 181 -5.35 -16.80 1.66
N ARG A 182 -6.31 -16.17 0.98
CA ARG A 182 -6.90 -16.71 -0.24
C ARG A 182 -6.01 -16.46 -1.45
N MET A 183 -6.05 -17.41 -2.37
CA MET A 183 -5.45 -17.27 -3.68
C MET A 183 -6.21 -16.20 -4.47
N GLY A 184 -5.51 -15.48 -5.36
CA GLY A 184 -6.05 -14.43 -6.23
C GLY A 184 -5.76 -13.02 -5.75
N PHE A 185 -6.65 -12.07 -6.06
CA PHE A 185 -6.51 -10.69 -5.61
C PHE A 185 -7.42 -10.39 -4.42
N THR A 186 -7.01 -9.44 -3.58
CA THR A 186 -7.90 -8.86 -2.56
C THR A 186 -8.14 -7.40 -2.87
N ALA A 187 -9.41 -7.00 -3.00
CA ALA A 187 -9.77 -5.60 -3.13
C ALA A 187 -10.14 -5.02 -1.76
N LEU A 188 -9.64 -3.82 -1.46
CA LEU A 188 -10.10 -3.04 -0.31
C LEU A 188 -11.17 -2.06 -0.80
N GLY A 189 -12.27 -1.92 -0.07
CA GLY A 189 -13.30 -0.97 -0.47
C GLY A 189 -14.14 -0.52 0.70
N HIS A 190 -14.36 0.78 0.80
CA HIS A 190 -15.15 1.39 1.86
C HIS A 190 -16.65 1.48 1.46
N PRO A 191 -17.59 1.12 2.35
CA PRO A 191 -19.01 1.31 2.11
C PRO A 191 -19.36 2.80 2.09
N SER A 192 -19.81 3.29 0.94
CA SER A 192 -20.14 4.70 0.73
C SER A 192 -21.55 4.86 0.13
N PRO A 193 -22.22 6.01 0.38
CA PRO A 193 -23.46 6.34 -0.32
C PRO A 193 -23.28 6.34 -1.85
N ILE A 194 -24.35 6.03 -2.59
CA ILE A 194 -24.35 5.97 -4.06
C ILE A 194 -23.86 7.29 -4.69
N SER A 195 -24.15 8.43 -4.06
CA SER A 195 -23.67 9.74 -4.53
C SER A 195 -22.15 9.81 -4.67
N ILE A 196 -21.39 9.19 -3.76
CA ILE A 196 -19.93 9.11 -3.85
C ILE A 196 -19.51 8.19 -5.00
N GLY A 197 -20.25 7.10 -5.22
CA GLY A 197 -20.03 6.16 -6.31
C GLY A 197 -20.18 6.77 -7.71
N THR A 198 -20.82 7.94 -7.85
CA THR A 198 -20.91 8.63 -9.15
C THR A 198 -19.58 9.23 -9.63
N THR A 199 -18.62 9.39 -8.72
CA THR A 199 -17.31 10.03 -8.99
C THR A 199 -16.12 9.11 -8.73
N HIS A 200 -16.36 7.87 -8.30
CA HIS A 200 -15.35 6.91 -7.89
C HIS A 200 -15.64 5.52 -8.48
N GLY A 201 -14.61 4.67 -8.59
CA GLY A 201 -14.80 3.27 -8.96
C GLY A 201 -15.63 2.53 -7.90
N VAL A 202 -16.65 1.80 -8.32
CA VAL A 202 -17.51 1.01 -7.43
C VAL A 202 -17.38 -0.46 -7.79
N PHE A 203 -17.17 -1.30 -6.78
CA PHE A 203 -17.29 -2.74 -6.93
C PHE A 203 -18.77 -3.12 -6.88
N VAL A 204 -19.31 -3.58 -8.01
CA VAL A 204 -20.66 -4.18 -8.06
C VAL A 204 -20.52 -5.65 -7.71
N LEU A 205 -21.39 -6.07 -6.81
CA LEU A 205 -21.27 -7.28 -6.05
C LEU A 205 -22.57 -8.08 -6.25
N GLU A 206 -22.51 -9.30 -6.82
CA GLU A 206 -23.63 -10.25 -6.82
C GLU A 206 -24.21 -10.46 -5.40
N PRO A 207 -25.54 -10.56 -5.23
CA PRO A 207 -26.15 -10.86 -3.93
C PRO A 207 -25.73 -12.26 -3.44
N VAL A 208 -25.37 -12.41 -2.16
CA VAL A 208 -25.05 -13.72 -1.56
C VAL A 208 -25.83 -13.92 -0.27
N ALA A 209 -26.24 -15.16 0.00
CA ALA A 209 -26.76 -15.59 1.30
C ALA A 209 -25.67 -15.47 2.37
N GLU A 210 -25.94 -14.64 3.39
CA GLU A 210 -25.20 -14.41 4.65
C GLU A 210 -23.80 -15.05 4.78
N SER A 211 -22.75 -14.22 4.64
CA SER A 211 -21.39 -14.56 5.08
C SER A 211 -21.32 -14.54 6.62
N LYS A 212 -20.73 -15.57 7.22
CA LYS A 212 -20.55 -15.69 8.69
C LYS A 212 -19.52 -14.72 9.30
N VAL A 213 -18.91 -13.83 8.50
CA VAL A 213 -17.90 -12.86 8.93
C VAL A 213 -18.34 -11.48 8.45
N CYS A 214 -18.73 -10.60 9.39
CA CYS A 214 -19.45 -9.36 9.11
C CYS A 214 -18.70 -8.36 8.19
N ASP A 215 -17.35 -8.37 8.18
CA ASP A 215 -16.55 -7.34 7.51
C ASP A 215 -15.68 -7.90 6.34
N MET A 216 -15.93 -9.14 5.90
CA MET A 216 -15.17 -9.78 4.81
C MET A 216 -16.08 -10.55 3.85
N GLU A 217 -16.08 -10.14 2.58
CA GLU A 217 -16.85 -10.81 1.52
C GLU A 217 -15.92 -11.53 0.53
N TYR A 218 -16.21 -12.80 0.26
CA TYR A 218 -15.45 -13.66 -0.66
C TYR A 218 -16.17 -13.80 -1.99
N ARG A 219 -15.49 -13.59 -3.12
CA ARG A 219 -16.11 -13.62 -4.46
C ARG A 219 -15.21 -14.28 -5.51
N HIS A 220 -15.83 -14.69 -6.60
CA HIS A 220 -15.16 -15.22 -7.79
C HIS A 220 -15.39 -14.25 -8.95
N TRP A 221 -14.35 -13.93 -9.70
CA TRP A 221 -14.47 -13.23 -10.98
C TRP A 221 -13.83 -14.10 -12.06
N ALA A 222 -14.57 -14.41 -13.12
CA ALA A 222 -14.06 -15.19 -14.23
C ALA A 222 -13.71 -14.26 -15.41
N LEU A 223 -12.41 -14.12 -15.67
CA LEU A 223 -11.89 -14.02 -17.04
C LEU A 223 -10.97 -15.24 -17.22
N GLY A 224 -11.57 -16.43 -17.33
CA GLY A 224 -10.86 -17.72 -17.30
C GLY A 224 -11.12 -18.54 -16.03
N PRO A 225 -10.63 -19.80 -15.95
CA PRO A 225 -11.08 -20.80 -14.98
C PRO A 225 -10.83 -20.35 -13.52
N PRO A 226 -11.63 -20.85 -12.56
CA PRO A 226 -11.98 -20.15 -11.33
C PRO A 226 -10.76 -19.87 -10.46
N GLN A 227 -10.51 -18.59 -10.19
CA GLN A 227 -9.57 -18.14 -9.17
C GLN A 227 -10.34 -17.32 -8.14
N ASN A 228 -10.15 -17.67 -6.87
CA ASN A 228 -10.83 -17.04 -5.73
C ASN A 228 -10.37 -15.59 -5.59
N THR A 229 -11.18 -14.73 -4.97
CA THR A 229 -10.85 -13.32 -4.71
C THR A 229 -11.43 -12.91 -3.36
N GLN A 230 -10.68 -12.16 -2.57
CA GLN A 230 -11.10 -11.65 -1.26
C GLN A 230 -11.50 -10.17 -1.37
N LYS A 231 -12.43 -9.69 -0.54
CA LYS A 231 -12.67 -8.26 -0.33
C LYS A 231 -12.79 -8.01 1.17
N ILE A 232 -12.10 -7.00 1.66
CA ILE A 232 -12.27 -6.52 3.04
C ILE A 232 -12.94 -5.15 2.98
N LEU A 233 -14.00 -5.00 3.79
CA LEU A 233 -14.82 -3.81 3.96
C LEU A 233 -14.11 -2.76 4.83
#